data_AF-A0A6C0J4A2-F1
#
_entry.id   AF-A0A6C0J4A2-F1
#
_cell.length_a   1.000
_cell.length_b   1.000
_cell.length_c   1.000
_cell.angle_alpha   90.00
_cell.angle_beta   90.00
_cell.angle_gamma   90.00
#
_symmetry.space_group_name_H-M   'P 1'
#
loop_
_entity.id
_entity.type
_entity.pdbx_description
1 polymer ?
#
loop_
_entity_poly.entity_id
_entity_poly.type
_entity_poly.pdbx_seq_one_letter_code
_entity_poly.pdbx_strand_id
1 'polypeptide(L)'
;MWYSILFVFLQMYLTHGSCVCTTVACPVEGNNSIIMGNGGADLTYMYKIHNNYEVVVSASGTITPESLDNGTGTTSCTQHYSRLLEDDGEQDCDAGHILANRLGGYGNTPTNIFPQNASINRGTYAQFEGNIYDCMKNGGNIGYLSWEFYYDDDKHTMPNSVKYVAKFEGGTCKTISSLFSN
;
A
#
# COMPACT_ATOMS: atom_id res chain seq x y z
N MET A 1 -15.04 -34.99 51.02
CA MET A 1 -14.12 -35.31 49.90
C MET A 1 -14.40 -34.32 48.79
N TRP A 2 -13.33 -33.67 48.34
CA TRP A 2 -13.28 -32.48 47.51
C TRP A 2 -13.35 -32.88 46.04
N TYR A 3 -14.20 -32.25 45.24
CA TYR A 3 -14.06 -32.26 43.78
C TYR A 3 -14.18 -30.83 43.28
N SER A 4 -13.02 -30.16 43.17
CA SER A 4 -12.87 -28.93 42.40
C SER A 4 -12.90 -29.31 40.91
N ILE A 5 -13.94 -28.88 40.20
CA ILE A 5 -14.01 -28.97 38.74
C ILE A 5 -13.17 -27.83 38.17
N LEU A 6 -12.03 -28.19 37.57
CA LEU A 6 -11.15 -27.25 36.88
C LEU A 6 -11.77 -26.93 35.51
N PHE A 7 -12.36 -25.74 35.36
CA PHE A 7 -12.77 -25.23 34.05
C PHE A 7 -11.52 -24.82 33.27
N VAL A 8 -11.13 -25.65 32.30
CA VAL A 8 -10.12 -25.31 31.31
C VAL A 8 -10.78 -24.37 30.30
N PHE A 9 -10.54 -23.08 30.45
CA PHE A 9 -10.86 -22.10 29.41
C PHE A 9 -9.87 -22.31 28.24
N LEU A 10 -10.33 -22.99 27.19
CA LEU A 10 -9.65 -22.98 25.91
C LEU A 10 -9.80 -21.57 25.34
N GLN A 11 -8.76 -20.75 25.47
CA GLN A 11 -8.67 -19.48 24.72
C GLN A 11 -8.67 -19.83 23.23
N MET A 12 -9.81 -19.63 22.57
CA MET A 12 -9.84 -19.53 21.13
C MET A 12 -9.09 -18.26 20.78
N TYR A 13 -7.82 -18.40 20.39
CA TYR A 13 -7.11 -17.33 19.70
C TYR A 13 -7.85 -17.11 18.40
N LEU A 14 -8.54 -15.97 18.27
CA LEU A 14 -8.96 -15.45 16.98
C LEU A 14 -7.70 -15.39 16.12
N THR A 15 -7.66 -16.22 15.09
CA THR A 15 -6.60 -16.18 14.10
C THR A 15 -6.63 -14.79 13.49
N HIS A 16 -5.53 -14.05 13.63
CA HIS A 16 -5.31 -12.79 12.89
C HIS A 16 -5.73 -13.00 11.43
N GLY A 17 -6.33 -11.99 10.79
CA GLY A 17 -6.72 -12.05 9.39
C GLY A 17 -5.53 -12.52 8.56
N SER A 18 -5.49 -13.81 8.23
CA SER A 18 -4.28 -14.44 7.76
C SER A 18 -4.01 -13.93 6.36
N CYS A 19 -2.91 -13.21 6.18
CA CYS A 19 -2.52 -12.74 4.87
C CYS A 19 -2.46 -13.90 3.87
N VAL A 20 -3.13 -13.72 2.73
CA VAL A 20 -3.34 -14.80 1.75
C VAL A 20 -2.13 -15.05 0.86
N CYS A 21 -1.19 -14.11 0.80
CA CYS A 21 0.04 -14.27 0.02
C CYS A 21 1.13 -14.96 0.82
N THR A 22 1.20 -16.28 0.71
CA THR A 22 2.13 -17.12 1.49
C THR A 22 3.55 -17.18 0.93
N THR A 23 3.77 -16.71 -0.29
CA THR A 23 5.09 -16.73 -0.96
C THR A 23 5.90 -15.45 -0.75
N VAL A 24 5.31 -14.41 -0.16
CA VAL A 24 5.92 -13.11 0.11
C VAL A 24 5.54 -12.67 1.51
N ALA A 25 6.37 -11.83 2.14
CA ALA A 25 6.04 -11.27 3.44
C ALA A 25 4.81 -10.36 3.34
N CYS A 26 3.94 -10.48 4.32
CA CYS A 26 2.77 -9.65 4.47
C CYS A 26 3.05 -8.48 5.38
N PRO A 27 2.31 -7.36 5.24
CA PRO A 27 2.47 -6.25 6.15
C PRO A 27 2.11 -6.68 7.58
N VAL A 28 2.86 -6.14 8.53
CA VAL A 28 2.61 -6.28 9.97
C VAL A 28 2.30 -4.92 10.56
N GLU A 29 1.61 -4.87 11.70
CA GLU A 29 1.40 -3.61 12.42
C GLU A 29 2.74 -2.87 12.69
N GLY A 30 2.75 -1.56 12.47
CA GLY A 30 3.93 -0.71 12.61
C GLY A 30 4.67 -0.45 11.30
N ASN A 31 5.99 -0.28 11.40
CA ASN A 31 6.84 0.05 10.26
C ASN A 31 7.17 -1.20 9.43
N ASN A 32 6.94 -1.09 8.12
CA ASN A 32 7.35 -2.08 7.13
C ASN A 32 8.26 -1.37 6.12
N SER A 33 9.50 -1.81 5.93
CA SER A 33 10.43 -1.19 4.97
C SER A 33 10.72 -2.15 3.82
N ILE A 34 10.70 -1.62 2.60
CA ILE A 34 10.87 -2.41 1.38
C ILE A 34 11.72 -1.64 0.39
N ILE A 35 12.74 -2.32 -0.12
CA ILE A 35 13.52 -1.87 -1.26
C ILE A 35 12.97 -2.56 -2.51
N MET A 36 12.57 -1.77 -3.51
CA MET A 36 12.00 -2.22 -4.78
C MET A 36 12.71 -1.55 -5.96
N GLY A 37 12.19 -1.73 -7.18
CA GLY A 37 12.68 -1.07 -8.38
C GLY A 37 14.17 -1.32 -8.62
N ASN A 38 14.63 -2.58 -8.51
CA ASN A 38 16.04 -2.94 -8.66
C ASN A 38 16.99 -2.15 -7.72
N GLY A 39 16.52 -1.79 -6.52
CA GLY A 39 17.30 -1.04 -5.52
C GLY A 39 17.14 0.48 -5.60
N GLY A 40 16.48 1.00 -6.65
CA GLY A 40 16.28 2.44 -6.82
C GLY A 40 15.10 3.02 -6.04
N ALA A 41 14.26 2.18 -5.43
CA ALA A 41 13.12 2.61 -4.62
C ALA A 41 13.26 2.09 -3.19
N ASP A 42 13.27 2.97 -2.19
CA ASP A 42 13.34 2.64 -0.77
C ASP A 42 12.17 3.30 -0.04
N LEU A 43 11.23 2.49 0.45
CA LEU A 43 9.99 2.96 1.04
C LEU A 43 9.78 2.33 2.43
N THR A 44 9.21 3.14 3.31
CA THR A 44 8.69 2.70 4.61
C THR A 44 7.19 2.99 4.67
N TYR A 45 6.44 1.99 5.11
CA TYR A 45 5.00 1.99 5.25
C TYR A 45 4.63 1.86 6.72
N MET A 46 3.64 2.61 7.17
CA MET A 46 3.04 2.48 8.50
C MET A 46 1.71 1.74 8.35
N TYR A 47 1.61 0.62 9.04
CA TYR A 47 0.40 -0.18 9.12
C TYR A 47 -0.22 -0.11 10.52
N LYS A 48 -1.54 -0.13 10.58
CA LYS A 48 -2.32 -0.22 11.84
C LYS A 48 -3.37 -1.31 11.72
N ILE A 49 -3.83 -1.82 12.86
CA ILE A 49 -4.93 -2.77 12.90
C ILE A 49 -6.26 -2.00 12.83
N HIS A 50 -7.03 -2.20 11.77
CA HIS A 50 -8.42 -1.78 11.66
C HIS A 50 -9.29 -3.03 11.50
N ASN A 51 -10.34 -3.18 12.31
CA ASN A 51 -11.25 -4.35 12.28
C ASN A 51 -10.55 -5.73 12.17
N ASN A 52 -9.43 -5.91 12.90
CA ASN A 52 -8.56 -7.10 12.88
C ASN A 52 -7.73 -7.34 11.60
N TYR A 53 -7.60 -6.34 10.74
CA TYR A 53 -6.73 -6.35 9.54
C TYR A 53 -5.64 -5.30 9.64
N GLU A 54 -4.43 -5.65 9.23
CA GLU A 54 -3.36 -4.68 8.99
C GLU A 54 -3.66 -3.85 7.73
N VAL A 55 -3.88 -2.55 7.90
CA VAL A 55 -4.11 -1.59 6.82
C VAL A 55 -3.06 -0.50 6.79
N VAL A 56 -2.71 -0.05 5.59
CA VAL A 56 -1.75 1.04 5.42
C VAL A 56 -2.39 2.38 5.80
N VAL A 57 -1.73 3.13 6.68
CA VAL A 57 -2.19 4.49 7.08
C VAL A 57 -1.28 5.58 6.53
N SER A 58 -0.01 5.26 6.27
CA SER A 58 0.89 6.15 5.54
C SER A 58 2.05 5.38 4.89
N ALA A 59 2.66 6.00 3.89
CA ALA A 59 3.90 5.52 3.30
C ALA A 59 4.79 6.71 2.95
N SER A 60 6.11 6.52 2.96
CA SER A 60 7.05 7.52 2.46
C SER A 60 8.35 6.89 2.06
N GLY A 61 9.08 7.54 1.17
CA GLY A 61 10.37 7.02 0.72
C GLY A 61 10.97 7.82 -0.41
N THR A 62 11.99 7.23 -1.01
CA THR A 62 12.67 7.80 -2.16
C THR A 62 12.64 6.87 -3.34
N ILE A 63 12.58 7.46 -4.53
CA ILE A 63 12.86 6.80 -5.80
C ILE A 63 14.00 7.51 -6.51
N THR A 64 14.78 6.78 -7.28
CA THR A 64 15.80 7.31 -8.19
C THR A 64 15.48 6.91 -9.65
N PRO A 65 16.12 7.50 -10.67
CA PRO A 65 15.93 7.09 -12.06
C PRO A 65 16.14 5.58 -12.31
N GLU A 66 16.99 4.93 -11.52
CA GLU A 66 17.26 3.50 -11.59
C GLU A 66 16.05 2.64 -11.19
N SER A 67 15.09 3.19 -10.44
CA SER A 67 13.84 2.50 -10.09
C SER A 67 12.88 2.36 -11.26
N LEU A 68 12.98 3.26 -12.25
CA LEU A 68 11.96 3.39 -13.30
C LEU A 68 11.87 2.13 -14.15
N ASP A 69 10.64 1.73 -14.44
CA ASP A 69 10.27 0.55 -15.23
C ASP A 69 10.82 -0.79 -14.69
N ASN A 70 11.30 -0.84 -13.44
CA ASN A 70 11.75 -2.06 -12.77
C ASN A 70 10.69 -2.65 -11.81
N GLY A 71 9.47 -2.10 -11.77
CA GLY A 71 8.37 -2.66 -10.98
C GLY A 71 7.67 -3.82 -11.68
N THR A 72 6.67 -4.39 -11.02
CA THR A 72 5.91 -5.55 -11.51
C THR A 72 4.40 -5.30 -11.46
N GLY A 73 3.65 -5.98 -12.35
CA GLY A 73 2.19 -5.99 -12.30
C GLY A 73 1.66 -6.73 -11.07
N THR A 74 0.36 -6.56 -10.80
CA THR A 74 -0.31 -7.31 -9.73
C THR A 74 -0.44 -8.80 -10.07
N THR A 75 -0.71 -9.60 -9.04
CA THR A 75 -0.91 -11.05 -9.16
C THR A 75 -2.32 -11.39 -8.69
N SER A 76 -2.79 -12.60 -9.00
CA SER A 76 -4.06 -13.10 -8.43
C SER A 76 -4.07 -13.05 -6.91
N CYS A 77 -2.91 -13.25 -6.27
CA CYS A 77 -2.80 -13.16 -4.83
C CYS A 77 -3.00 -11.75 -4.30
N THR A 78 -2.30 -10.76 -4.86
CA THR A 78 -2.42 -9.37 -4.40
C THR A 78 -3.76 -8.73 -4.77
N GLN A 79 -4.39 -9.19 -5.86
CA GLN A 79 -5.80 -8.87 -6.18
C GLN A 79 -6.74 -9.43 -5.12
N HIS A 80 -6.55 -10.67 -4.70
CA HIS A 80 -7.34 -11.26 -3.62
C HIS A 80 -7.08 -10.58 -2.26
N TYR A 81 -5.82 -10.27 -1.95
CA TYR A 81 -5.44 -9.50 -0.76
C TYR A 81 -6.19 -8.15 -0.72
N SER A 82 -6.19 -7.41 -1.83
CA SER A 82 -6.92 -6.14 -1.94
C SER A 82 -8.41 -6.30 -1.64
N ARG A 83 -9.03 -7.34 -2.22
CA ARG A 83 -10.46 -7.66 -2.03
C ARG A 83 -10.85 -7.99 -0.59
N LEU A 84 -9.94 -8.58 0.17
CA LEU A 84 -10.18 -8.88 1.59
C LEU A 84 -10.26 -7.63 2.47
N LEU A 85 -9.68 -6.52 2.01
CA LEU A 85 -9.68 -5.25 2.73
C LEU A 85 -10.85 -4.36 2.34
N GLU A 86 -11.64 -4.73 1.33
CA GLU A 86 -12.88 -4.02 0.99
C GLU A 86 -13.95 -4.30 2.04
N ASP A 87 -14.58 -3.22 2.51
CA ASP A 87 -15.58 -3.22 3.57
C ASP A 87 -16.93 -2.60 3.15
N ASP A 88 -17.03 -2.16 1.88
CA ASP A 88 -18.26 -1.64 1.27
C ASP A 88 -19.22 -2.73 0.76
N GLY A 89 -18.70 -3.94 0.56
CA GLY A 89 -19.44 -5.11 0.10
C GLY A 89 -19.51 -5.28 -1.43
N GLU A 90 -18.86 -4.43 -2.22
CA GLU A 90 -18.96 -4.46 -3.69
C GLU A 90 -17.93 -5.39 -4.34
N GLN A 91 -16.76 -5.59 -3.72
CA GLN A 91 -15.72 -6.51 -4.20
C GLN A 91 -15.29 -6.18 -5.65
N ASP A 92 -15.08 -4.90 -5.95
CA ASP A 92 -14.86 -4.37 -7.31
C ASP A 92 -13.64 -3.44 -7.46
N CYS A 93 -12.90 -3.13 -6.38
CA CYS A 93 -11.68 -2.30 -6.46
C CYS A 93 -10.60 -2.86 -7.41
N ASP A 94 -9.52 -2.15 -7.66
CA ASP A 94 -8.27 -2.78 -8.11
C ASP A 94 -7.37 -3.05 -6.91
N ALA A 95 -6.42 -3.98 -7.09
CA ALA A 95 -5.19 -3.98 -6.30
C ALA A 95 -4.37 -2.75 -6.71
N GLY A 96 -4.63 -1.64 -6.03
CA GLY A 96 -3.98 -0.36 -6.26
C GLY A 96 -2.54 -0.42 -5.80
N HIS A 97 -1.61 -0.08 -6.68
CA HIS A 97 -0.22 0.13 -6.31
C HIS A 97 -0.08 1.39 -5.47
N ILE A 98 0.57 1.30 -4.31
CA ILE A 98 0.95 2.49 -3.54
C ILE A 98 2.05 3.23 -4.32
N LEU A 99 3.15 2.54 -4.63
CA LEU A 99 4.12 2.96 -5.64
C LEU A 99 3.82 2.28 -6.97
N ALA A 100 3.54 3.05 -8.02
CA ALA A 100 3.34 2.56 -9.39
C ALA A 100 4.42 1.58 -9.86
N ASN A 101 4.03 0.60 -10.68
CA ASN A 101 4.97 -0.32 -11.31
C ASN A 101 6.04 0.39 -12.16
N ARG A 102 5.67 1.44 -12.90
CA ARG A 102 6.60 2.24 -13.71
C ARG A 102 7.56 3.07 -12.87
N LEU A 103 7.23 3.33 -11.61
CA LEU A 103 8.09 3.99 -10.63
C LEU A 103 8.92 2.98 -9.81
N GLY A 104 8.87 1.68 -10.16
CA GLY A 104 9.64 0.64 -9.48
C GLY A 104 8.86 -0.20 -8.47
N GLY A 105 7.56 0.05 -8.27
CA GLY A 105 6.77 -0.69 -7.29
C GLY A 105 6.47 -2.12 -7.70
N TYR A 106 6.61 -3.05 -6.76
CA TYR A 106 6.30 -4.46 -6.98
C TYR A 106 4.82 -4.74 -6.71
N GLY A 107 4.12 -5.26 -7.72
CA GLY A 107 2.69 -5.58 -7.61
C GLY A 107 2.41 -6.95 -7.00
N ASN A 108 3.43 -7.78 -6.81
CA ASN A 108 3.34 -9.06 -6.11
C ASN A 108 3.60 -8.95 -4.60
N THR A 109 3.76 -7.74 -4.07
CA THR A 109 4.07 -7.48 -2.66
C THR A 109 2.87 -6.82 -1.96
N PRO A 110 2.15 -7.53 -1.06
CA PRO A 110 0.96 -6.99 -0.39
C PRO A 110 1.19 -5.65 0.30
N THR A 111 2.37 -5.42 0.89
CA THR A 111 2.70 -4.15 1.56
C THR A 111 2.65 -2.92 0.64
N ASN A 112 2.81 -3.10 -0.68
CA ASN A 112 2.72 -2.04 -1.70
C ASN A 112 1.33 -1.99 -2.36
N ILE A 113 0.31 -2.63 -1.78
CA ILE A 113 -1.03 -2.77 -2.35
C ILE A 113 -2.08 -2.29 -1.35
N PHE A 114 -3.12 -1.63 -1.86
CA PHE A 114 -4.32 -1.28 -1.10
C PHE A 114 -5.57 -1.40 -1.98
N PRO A 115 -6.78 -1.57 -1.41
CA PRO A 115 -8.02 -1.52 -2.17
C PRO A 115 -8.23 -0.12 -2.74
N GLN A 116 -8.27 -0.04 -4.07
CA GLN A 116 -8.40 1.23 -4.77
C GLN A 116 -9.52 1.23 -5.80
N ASN A 117 -10.39 2.25 -5.82
CA ASN A 117 -11.41 2.39 -6.86
C ASN A 117 -10.80 2.32 -8.27
N ALA A 118 -11.32 1.40 -9.11
CA ALA A 118 -10.73 1.12 -10.42
C ALA A 118 -10.72 2.35 -11.36
N SER A 119 -11.72 3.22 -11.28
CA SER A 119 -11.78 4.44 -12.10
C SER A 119 -10.71 5.45 -11.68
N ILE A 120 -10.42 5.54 -10.38
CA ILE A 120 -9.38 6.42 -9.85
C ILE A 120 -7.99 5.85 -10.14
N ASN A 121 -7.78 4.57 -9.83
CA ASN A 121 -6.53 3.85 -10.05
C ASN A 121 -6.04 4.00 -11.50
N ARG A 122 -6.89 3.63 -12.46
CA ARG A 122 -6.57 3.65 -13.90
C ARG A 122 -6.66 5.05 -14.51
N GLY A 123 -7.24 6.01 -13.80
CA GLY A 123 -7.53 7.36 -14.25
C GLY A 123 -6.56 8.38 -13.67
N THR A 124 -7.07 9.26 -12.81
CA THR A 124 -6.33 10.42 -12.30
C THR A 124 -5.12 10.03 -11.45
N TYR A 125 -5.17 8.90 -10.76
CA TYR A 125 -4.04 8.42 -9.95
C TYR A 125 -2.86 8.01 -10.85
N ALA A 126 -3.11 7.15 -11.85
CA ALA A 126 -2.10 6.78 -12.85
C ALA A 126 -1.54 7.98 -13.63
N GLN A 127 -2.35 9.00 -13.92
CA GLN A 127 -1.87 10.24 -14.57
C GLN A 127 -0.92 11.02 -13.67
N PHE A 128 -1.20 11.10 -12.36
CA PHE A 128 -0.31 11.73 -11.39
C PHE A 128 1.01 10.98 -11.29
N GLU A 129 0.99 9.65 -11.25
CA GLU A 129 2.18 8.81 -11.30
C GLU A 129 2.97 8.99 -12.61
N GLY A 130 2.27 9.19 -13.73
CA GLY A 130 2.88 9.56 -15.02
C GLY A 130 3.69 10.86 -14.94
N ASN A 131 3.17 11.89 -14.26
CA ASN A 131 3.91 13.14 -14.06
C ASN A 131 5.16 12.96 -13.20
N ILE A 132 5.11 12.08 -12.19
CA ILE A 132 6.28 11.73 -11.38
C ILE A 132 7.32 11.02 -12.25
N TYR A 133 6.88 10.03 -13.04
CA TYR A 133 7.73 9.29 -13.95
C TYR A 133 8.45 10.23 -14.91
N ASP A 134 7.71 11.11 -15.58
CA ASP A 134 8.27 12.08 -16.53
C ASP A 134 9.25 13.02 -15.84
N CYS A 135 8.98 13.42 -14.59
CA CYS A 135 9.92 14.24 -13.85
C CYS A 135 11.26 13.52 -13.58
N MET A 136 11.19 12.30 -13.03
CA MET A 136 12.38 11.50 -12.75
C MET A 136 13.14 11.17 -14.03
N LYS A 137 12.43 10.91 -15.13
CA LYS A 137 13.04 10.65 -16.44
C LYS A 137 13.76 11.88 -17.01
N ASN A 138 13.25 13.09 -16.76
CA ASN A 138 13.74 14.34 -17.33
C ASN A 138 14.62 15.15 -16.37
N GLY A 139 15.48 14.46 -15.62
CA GLY A 139 16.56 15.07 -14.83
C GLY A 139 16.33 15.15 -13.33
N GLY A 140 15.22 14.61 -12.82
CA GLY A 140 15.08 14.36 -11.38
C GLY A 140 16.07 13.29 -10.91
N ASN A 141 16.88 13.61 -9.90
CA ASN A 141 17.86 12.69 -9.31
C ASN A 141 17.23 11.85 -8.20
N ILE A 142 16.42 12.47 -7.34
CA ILE A 142 15.73 11.81 -6.23
C ILE A 142 14.29 12.33 -6.18
N GLY A 143 13.32 11.41 -6.18
CA GLY A 143 11.92 11.70 -5.91
C GLY A 143 11.60 11.31 -4.47
N TYR A 144 11.22 12.28 -3.63
CA TYR A 144 10.71 12.05 -2.28
C TYR A 144 9.19 11.94 -2.35
N LEU A 145 8.69 10.76 -2.02
CA LEU A 145 7.28 10.42 -2.15
C LEU A 145 6.66 10.23 -0.77
N SER A 146 5.42 10.65 -0.60
CA SER A 146 4.65 10.38 0.62
C SER A 146 3.17 10.22 0.35
N TRP A 147 2.56 9.26 1.04
CA TRP A 147 1.15 8.95 1.02
C TRP A 147 0.56 9.02 2.42
N GLU A 148 -0.65 9.57 2.52
CA GLU A 148 -1.47 9.53 3.73
C GLU A 148 -2.86 8.99 3.35
N PHE A 149 -3.29 7.93 4.03
CA PHE A 149 -4.54 7.23 3.76
C PHE A 149 -5.57 7.63 4.83
N TYR A 150 -6.73 8.10 4.38
CA TYR A 150 -7.79 8.57 5.27
C TYR A 150 -8.93 7.54 5.29
N TYR A 151 -9.24 7.05 6.48
CA TYR A 151 -10.34 6.15 6.79
C TYR A 151 -11.36 6.90 7.65
N ASP A 152 -12.61 6.49 7.64
CA ASP A 152 -13.63 7.09 8.52
C ASP A 152 -13.34 6.82 10.00
N ASP A 153 -12.98 5.58 10.33
CA ASP A 153 -12.55 5.15 11.67
C ASP A 153 -11.72 3.85 11.62
N ASP A 154 -11.39 3.30 12.79
CA ASP A 154 -10.61 2.06 12.97
C ASP A 154 -11.41 0.77 12.71
N LYS A 155 -12.67 0.87 12.27
CA LYS A 155 -13.49 -0.25 11.82
C LYS A 155 -13.48 -0.41 10.30
N HIS A 156 -13.00 0.60 9.58
CA HIS A 156 -12.92 0.58 8.13
C HIS A 156 -11.54 0.13 7.67
N THR A 157 -11.51 -0.81 6.73
CA THR A 157 -10.30 -1.40 6.15
C THR A 157 -9.99 -0.90 4.75
N MET A 158 -10.94 -0.20 4.12
CA MET A 158 -10.72 0.53 2.88
C MET A 158 -10.61 2.04 3.16
N PRO A 159 -9.58 2.73 2.64
CA PRO A 159 -9.49 4.18 2.80
C PRO A 159 -10.54 4.85 1.90
N ASN A 160 -11.09 5.98 2.34
CA ASN A 160 -12.00 6.83 1.54
C ASN A 160 -11.24 7.81 0.64
N SER A 161 -9.98 8.11 0.99
CA SER A 161 -9.12 8.94 0.16
C SER A 161 -7.65 8.76 0.47
N VAL A 162 -6.81 9.14 -0.47
CA VAL A 162 -5.35 9.08 -0.37
C VAL A 162 -4.76 10.41 -0.80
N LYS A 163 -3.97 11.03 0.06
CA LYS A 163 -3.15 12.19 -0.30
C LYS A 163 -1.78 11.71 -0.74
N TYR A 164 -1.38 12.06 -1.94
CA TYR A 164 -0.09 11.70 -2.52
C TYR A 164 0.70 12.97 -2.85
N VAL A 165 1.93 13.06 -2.34
CA VAL A 165 2.86 14.16 -2.56
C VAL A 165 4.15 13.63 -3.16
N ALA A 166 4.69 14.33 -4.15
CA ALA A 166 6.00 14.10 -4.72
C ALA A 166 6.83 15.39 -4.71
N LYS A 167 8.03 15.32 -4.14
CA LYS A 167 9.06 16.37 -4.21
C LYS A 167 10.26 15.82 -4.96
N PHE A 168 10.98 16.70 -5.66
CA PHE A 168 12.08 16.28 -6.52
C PHE A 168 13.34 17.05 -6.16
N GLU A 169 14.46 16.33 -6.10
CA GLU A 169 15.80 16.89 -6.14
C GLU A 169 16.37 16.70 -7.54
N GLY A 170 16.97 17.75 -8.11
CA GLY A 170 17.37 17.77 -9.52
C GLY A 170 16.21 18.08 -10.47
N GLY A 171 16.54 18.33 -11.73
CA GLY A 171 15.56 18.68 -12.75
C GLY A 171 14.94 20.06 -12.55
N THR A 172 13.79 20.28 -13.19
CA THR A 172 13.04 21.56 -13.15
C THR A 172 11.62 21.41 -12.59
N CYS A 173 11.25 20.20 -12.19
CA CYS A 173 9.92 19.93 -11.67
C CYS A 173 9.71 20.58 -10.32
N LYS A 174 8.47 20.98 -10.08
CA LYS A 174 8.03 21.47 -8.77
C LYS A 174 7.44 20.32 -7.96
N THR A 175 7.31 20.53 -6.66
CA THR A 175 6.47 19.67 -5.82
C THR A 175 5.07 19.59 -6.39
N ILE A 176 4.55 18.38 -6.52
CA ILE A 176 3.16 18.12 -6.90
C ILE A 176 2.46 17.36 -5.77
N SER A 177 1.17 17.61 -5.61
CA SER A 177 0.34 17.00 -4.57
C SER A 177 -1.09 16.87 -5.09
N SER A 178 -1.76 15.79 -4.72
CA SER A 178 -3.18 15.59 -5.00
C SER A 178 -3.84 14.80 -3.88
N LEU A 179 -5.15 14.99 -3.71
CA LEU A 179 -6.01 14.15 -2.89
C LEU A 179 -6.91 13.37 -3.85
N PHE A 180 -6.87 12.05 -3.77
CA PHE A 180 -7.68 11.16 -4.58
C PHE A 180 -8.77 10.57 -3.71
N SER A 181 -10.02 10.65 -4.17
CA SER A 181 -11.10 9.85 -3.60
C SER A 181 -10.84 8.37 -3.84
N ASN A 182 -11.42 7.54 -3.01
CA ASN A 182 -11.42 6.10 -3.16
C ASN A 182 -12.83 5.58 -2.92
#